data_AF-A0A261TS12-F1
#
_entry.id   AF-A0A261TS12-F1
#
_cell.length_a   1.000
_cell.length_b   1.000
_cell.length_c   1.000
_cell.angle_alpha   90.00
_cell.angle_beta   90.00
_cell.angle_gamma   90.00
#
_symmetry.space_group_name_H-M   'P 1'
#
loop_
_entity.id
_entity.type
_entity.pdbx_description
1 polymer ?
#
loop_
_entity_poly.entity_id
_entity_poly.type
_entity_poly.pdbx_seq_one_letter_code
_entity_poly.pdbx_strand_id
1 'polypeptide(L)'
;MRRYLQAQEGEDKTAATIALNQHLRTAPAFKPRPQEGLTLPVALVQALAADVAAPVPEGRRYGLIGIIILLDAPGRARMADAALTGLRQAQNESDRAFSRTALSAAARKTPELLASAILDASDERLLGDLAETARGIALPDGVRRKLDATGAASSSLAIRVQIAQSLGPDASGYDDVVRKVIADLKHASLEPERERLMVTLSRFPQRGDTVRPALIEAAGQATKPSRVAWRAIAQTGPEGIRYLATAIKSASSTDRLVDQAVMMASVAAETWPLPEDVTGEVIEASAAAWLRSDDPLLRSTVGWLLVRSGPAAVAPVRAALAGARSSEARSELAAVLGQLQP
;
A
#
# COMPACT_ATOMS: atom_id res chain seq x y z
N MET A 1 -29.60 6.71 2.13
CA MET A 1 -29.54 8.06 2.72
C MET A 1 -30.40 8.19 3.99
N ARG A 2 -31.74 8.12 3.91
CA ARG A 2 -32.62 8.20 5.12
C ARG A 2 -32.22 7.22 6.23
N ARG A 3 -31.98 5.96 5.88
CA ARG A 3 -31.50 4.92 6.82
C ARG A 3 -30.22 5.35 7.55
N TYR A 4 -29.25 5.96 6.87
CA TYR A 4 -28.02 6.43 7.50
C TYR A 4 -28.26 7.60 8.45
N LEU A 5 -29.16 8.53 8.10
CA LEU A 5 -29.49 9.68 8.94
C LEU A 5 -30.31 9.29 10.18
N GLN A 6 -31.10 8.21 10.09
CA GLN A 6 -31.94 7.71 11.18
C GLN A 6 -31.26 6.64 12.05
N ALA A 7 -30.20 6.01 11.54
CA ALA A 7 -29.50 4.95 12.25
C ALA A 7 -28.89 5.48 13.56
N GLN A 8 -29.10 4.71 14.64
CA GLN A 8 -28.47 4.97 15.93
C GLN A 8 -27.03 4.44 15.95
N GLU A 9 -26.24 4.87 16.95
CA GLU A 9 -24.83 4.47 17.07
C GLU A 9 -24.63 2.94 17.18
N GLY A 10 -23.37 2.51 17.13
CA GLY A 10 -23.02 1.08 17.15
C GLY A 10 -23.20 0.39 15.79
N GLU A 11 -23.78 -0.82 15.82
CA GLU A 11 -23.86 -1.72 14.66
C GLU A 11 -24.81 -1.22 13.57
N ASP A 12 -25.93 -0.59 13.94
CA ASP A 12 -26.91 -0.08 12.99
C ASP A 12 -26.31 1.02 12.10
N LYS A 13 -25.59 1.98 12.69
CA LYS A 13 -24.85 2.99 11.91
C LYS A 13 -23.78 2.37 11.00
N THR A 14 -23.08 1.34 11.47
CA THR A 14 -22.07 0.64 10.67
C THR A 14 -22.70 -0.04 9.46
N ALA A 15 -23.78 -0.80 9.65
CA ALA A 15 -24.53 -1.42 8.56
C ALA A 15 -25.10 -0.37 7.59
N ALA A 16 -25.64 0.73 8.10
CA ALA A 16 -26.16 1.81 7.28
C ALA A 16 -25.06 2.52 6.46
N THR A 17 -23.84 2.63 6.99
CA THR A 17 -22.68 3.21 6.30
C THR A 17 -22.23 2.30 5.16
N ILE A 18 -22.12 0.98 5.42
CA ILE A 18 -21.75 -0.01 4.40
C ILE A 18 -22.78 -0.01 3.27
N ALA A 19 -24.07 -0.06 3.61
CA ALA A 19 -25.15 -0.04 2.63
C ALA A 19 -25.17 1.26 1.82
N LEU A 20 -24.89 2.41 2.44
CA LEU A 20 -24.78 3.68 1.75
C LEU A 20 -23.62 3.68 0.74
N ASN A 21 -22.43 3.27 1.16
CA ASN A 21 -21.25 3.17 0.28
C ASN A 21 -21.53 2.26 -0.93
N GLN A 22 -22.09 1.07 -0.69
CA GLN A 22 -22.45 0.14 -1.77
C GLN A 22 -23.45 0.76 -2.74
N HIS A 23 -24.52 1.38 -2.22
CA HIS A 23 -25.54 2.01 -3.06
C HIS A 23 -24.97 3.16 -3.90
N LEU A 24 -24.12 4.01 -3.33
CA LEU A 24 -23.50 5.11 -4.06
C LEU A 24 -22.57 4.63 -5.19
N ARG A 25 -21.96 3.44 -5.05
CA ARG A 25 -21.08 2.86 -6.07
C ARG A 25 -21.83 2.17 -7.22
N THR A 26 -23.01 1.62 -6.95
CA THR A 26 -23.74 0.78 -7.91
C THR A 26 -24.96 1.47 -8.52
N ALA A 27 -25.41 2.59 -7.94
CA ALA A 27 -26.60 3.29 -8.43
C ALA A 27 -26.36 3.89 -9.84
N PRO A 28 -27.18 3.51 -10.85
CA PRO A 28 -27.02 3.98 -12.23
C PRO A 28 -27.12 5.50 -12.39
N ALA A 29 -27.91 6.16 -11.53
CA ALA A 29 -28.10 7.61 -11.50
C ALA A 29 -26.90 8.37 -10.90
N PHE A 30 -25.96 7.66 -10.28
CA PHE A 30 -24.76 8.20 -9.65
C PHE A 30 -23.52 7.63 -10.33
N LYS A 31 -23.46 7.72 -11.66
CA LYS A 31 -22.19 7.60 -12.39
C LYS A 31 -21.54 8.97 -12.41
N PRO A 32 -20.73 9.36 -11.39
CA PRO A 32 -20.02 10.62 -11.46
C PRO A 32 -19.18 10.60 -12.74
N ARG A 33 -19.22 11.68 -13.51
CA ARG A 33 -18.11 11.91 -14.44
C ARG A 33 -16.84 11.88 -13.58
N PRO A 34 -15.76 11.21 -14.02
CA PRO A 34 -14.55 11.02 -13.20
C PRO A 34 -13.99 12.31 -12.58
N GLN A 35 -14.34 13.47 -13.13
CA GLN A 35 -13.89 14.79 -12.73
C GLN A 35 -14.83 15.51 -11.75
N GLU A 36 -16.16 15.31 -11.82
CA GLU A 36 -17.14 16.14 -11.11
C GLU A 36 -17.46 15.61 -9.68
N GLY A 37 -17.41 14.29 -9.47
CA GLY A 37 -17.77 13.68 -8.19
C GLY A 37 -19.27 13.72 -7.89
N LEU A 38 -19.64 13.37 -6.66
CA LEU A 38 -21.02 13.24 -6.21
C LEU A 38 -21.40 14.34 -5.24
N THR A 39 -22.39 15.15 -5.60
CA THR A 39 -23.04 16.09 -4.69
C THR A 39 -24.07 15.36 -3.83
N LEU A 40 -23.90 15.45 -2.50
CA LEU A 40 -24.83 14.87 -1.53
C LEU A 40 -25.62 15.97 -0.80
N PRO A 41 -26.83 15.64 -0.28
CA PRO A 41 -27.58 16.58 0.55
C PRO A 41 -26.76 17.08 1.75
N VAL A 42 -26.89 18.36 2.08
CA VAL A 42 -26.10 19.03 3.14
C VAL A 42 -26.16 18.28 4.48
N ALA A 43 -27.35 17.84 4.89
CA ALA A 43 -27.53 17.10 6.14
C ALA A 43 -26.76 15.76 6.15
N LEU A 44 -26.65 15.10 4.99
CA LEU A 44 -25.88 13.87 4.86
C LEU A 44 -24.38 14.15 4.94
N VAL A 45 -23.91 15.21 4.29
CA VAL A 45 -22.49 15.61 4.37
C VAL A 45 -22.10 16.00 5.80
N GLN A 46 -22.98 16.71 6.52
CA GLN A 46 -22.73 17.06 7.92
C GLN A 46 -22.66 15.83 8.83
N ALA A 47 -23.58 14.86 8.67
CA ALA A 47 -23.56 13.63 9.44
C ALA A 47 -22.30 12.78 9.15
N LEU A 48 -21.90 12.69 7.87
CA LEU A 48 -20.66 12.02 7.48
C LEU A 48 -19.43 12.72 8.06
N ALA A 49 -19.40 14.05 8.08
CA ALA A 49 -18.30 14.83 8.65
C ALA A 49 -18.15 14.56 10.16
N ALA A 50 -19.26 14.50 10.89
CA ALA A 50 -19.24 14.16 12.31
C ALA A 50 -18.66 12.75 12.55
N ASP A 51 -19.08 11.75 11.75
CA ASP A 51 -18.54 10.40 11.83
C ASP A 51 -17.04 10.31 11.46
N VAL A 52 -16.56 11.15 10.53
CA VAL A 52 -15.14 11.20 10.14
C VAL A 52 -14.26 11.81 11.23
N ALA A 53 -14.78 12.78 12.00
CA ALA A 53 -14.05 13.41 13.09
C ALA A 53 -14.04 12.56 14.38
N ALA A 54 -14.95 11.58 14.50
CA ALA A 54 -15.14 10.78 15.70
C ALA A 54 -14.37 9.44 15.67
N PRO A 55 -14.05 8.86 16.85
CA PRO A 55 -13.58 7.48 16.93
C PRO A 55 -14.73 6.53 16.57
N VAL A 56 -14.63 5.86 15.42
CA VAL A 56 -15.66 4.94 14.91
C VAL A 56 -15.13 3.52 14.68
N PRO A 57 -15.98 2.47 14.75
CA PRO A 57 -15.57 1.09 14.51
C PRO A 57 -14.97 0.84 13.11
N GLU A 58 -14.08 -0.15 13.00
CA GLU A 58 -13.31 -0.41 11.76
C GLU A 58 -14.19 -0.61 10.52
N GLY A 59 -15.26 -1.40 10.62
CA GLY A 59 -16.21 -1.61 9.50
C GLY A 59 -16.84 -0.30 9.00
N ARG A 60 -17.05 0.69 9.90
CA ARG A 60 -17.58 2.00 9.53
C ARG A 60 -16.53 2.83 8.82
N ARG A 61 -15.27 2.77 9.26
CA ARG A 61 -14.13 3.49 8.66
C ARG A 61 -13.99 3.20 7.17
N TYR A 62 -13.98 1.93 6.77
CA TYR A 62 -13.88 1.56 5.34
C TYR A 62 -15.04 2.10 4.50
N GLY A 63 -16.26 2.06 5.06
CA GLY A 63 -17.44 2.63 4.42
C GLY A 63 -17.29 4.15 4.21
N LEU A 64 -16.84 4.88 5.23
CA LEU A 64 -16.61 6.33 5.17
C LEU A 64 -15.54 6.69 4.12
N ILE A 65 -14.37 6.02 4.14
CA ILE A 65 -13.33 6.24 3.11
C ILE A 65 -13.89 6.00 1.70
N GLY A 66 -14.68 4.94 1.53
CA GLY A 66 -15.32 4.63 0.26
C GLY A 66 -16.27 5.73 -0.23
N ILE A 67 -16.97 6.39 0.68
CA ILE A 67 -17.87 7.52 0.37
C ILE A 67 -17.07 8.78 0.05
N ILE A 68 -16.05 9.12 0.85
CA ILE A 68 -15.21 10.33 0.66
C ILE A 68 -14.66 10.40 -0.77
N ILE A 69 -14.17 9.27 -1.30
CA ILE A 69 -13.59 9.17 -2.65
C ILE A 69 -14.60 9.56 -3.74
N LEU A 70 -15.90 9.38 -3.50
CA LEU A 70 -16.96 9.64 -4.47
C LEU A 70 -17.42 11.10 -4.45
N LEU A 71 -17.20 11.83 -3.36
CA LEU A 71 -17.75 13.19 -3.19
C LEU A 71 -17.18 14.19 -4.19
N ASP A 72 -17.97 15.22 -4.48
CA ASP A 72 -17.54 16.42 -5.21
C ASP A 72 -16.54 17.27 -4.40
N ALA A 73 -16.04 18.36 -4.99
CA ALA A 73 -15.03 19.20 -4.33
C ALA A 73 -15.52 19.83 -2.99
N PRO A 74 -16.73 20.42 -2.90
CA PRO A 74 -17.26 20.93 -1.63
C PRO A 74 -17.43 19.83 -0.57
N GLY A 75 -17.93 18.65 -0.95
CA GLY A 75 -18.05 17.51 -0.05
C GLY A 75 -16.70 17.06 0.48
N ARG A 76 -15.70 16.92 -0.39
CA ARG A 76 -14.32 16.54 0.00
C ARG A 76 -13.68 17.57 0.92
N ALA A 77 -13.86 18.87 0.68
CA ALA A 77 -13.33 19.91 1.55
C ALA A 77 -13.86 19.77 2.99
N ARG A 78 -15.17 19.53 3.16
CA ARG A 78 -15.76 19.27 4.48
C ARG A 78 -15.24 18.01 5.15
N MET A 79 -14.97 16.95 4.38
CA MET A 79 -14.36 15.73 4.91
C MET A 79 -12.91 15.95 5.32
N ALA A 80 -12.16 16.80 4.59
CA ALA A 80 -10.80 17.17 4.96
C ALA A 80 -10.79 17.93 6.30
N ASP A 81 -11.68 18.90 6.50
CA ASP A 81 -11.81 19.63 7.77
C ASP A 81 -12.16 18.71 8.94
N ALA A 82 -13.08 17.77 8.72
CA ALA A 82 -13.42 16.75 9.70
C ALA A 82 -12.24 15.82 10.02
N ALA A 83 -11.52 15.36 9.01
CA ALA A 83 -10.35 14.50 9.19
C ALA A 83 -9.22 15.24 9.92
N LEU A 84 -8.99 16.53 9.64
CA LEU A 84 -8.07 17.38 10.40
C LEU A 84 -8.49 17.51 11.87
N THR A 85 -9.78 17.65 12.13
CA THR A 85 -10.33 17.64 13.50
C THR A 85 -10.05 16.30 14.19
N GLY A 86 -10.30 15.18 13.50
CA GLY A 86 -9.98 13.84 13.98
C GLY A 86 -8.50 13.66 14.29
N LEU A 87 -7.58 14.12 13.43
CA LEU A 87 -6.13 14.06 13.66
C LEU A 87 -5.71 14.80 14.93
N ARG A 88 -6.30 15.97 15.19
CA ARG A 88 -6.01 16.76 16.39
C ARG A 88 -6.52 16.08 17.67
N GLN A 89 -7.65 15.39 17.59
CA GLN A 89 -8.34 14.79 18.74
C GLN A 89 -7.97 13.32 19.00
N ALA A 90 -7.38 12.63 18.02
CA ALA A 90 -7.06 11.20 18.10
C ALA A 90 -6.19 10.87 19.33
N GLN A 91 -6.68 9.93 20.15
CA GLN A 91 -6.00 9.48 21.38
C GLN A 91 -5.12 8.24 21.17
N ASN A 92 -5.33 7.52 20.07
CA ASN A 92 -4.61 6.30 19.75
C ASN A 92 -4.24 6.25 18.25
N GLU A 93 -3.32 5.35 17.92
CA GLU A 93 -2.80 5.22 16.55
C GLU A 93 -3.83 4.74 15.54
N SER A 94 -4.81 3.95 15.97
CA SER A 94 -5.86 3.41 15.10
C SER A 94 -6.77 4.53 14.58
N ASP A 95 -7.20 5.43 15.45
CA ASP A 95 -7.98 6.62 15.06
C ASP A 95 -7.13 7.57 14.22
N ARG A 96 -5.85 7.77 14.59
CA ARG A 96 -4.92 8.62 13.84
C ARG A 96 -4.70 8.11 12.40
N ALA A 97 -4.51 6.80 12.23
CA ALA A 97 -4.38 6.15 10.92
C ALA A 97 -5.66 6.31 10.08
N PHE A 98 -6.84 6.19 10.69
CA PHE A 98 -8.09 6.46 10.01
C PHE A 98 -8.18 7.91 9.54
N SER A 99 -7.92 8.89 10.40
CA SER A 99 -7.99 10.30 10.03
C SER A 99 -6.96 10.68 8.96
N ARG A 100 -5.71 10.15 9.00
CA ARG A 100 -4.74 10.31 7.88
C ARG A 100 -5.29 9.75 6.57
N THR A 101 -5.90 8.56 6.62
CA THR A 101 -6.48 7.92 5.43
C THR A 101 -7.67 8.71 4.87
N ALA A 102 -8.54 9.21 5.76
CA ALA A 102 -9.68 10.05 5.38
C ALA A 102 -9.22 11.37 4.76
N LEU A 103 -8.20 12.00 5.35
CA LEU A 103 -7.61 13.22 4.81
C LEU A 103 -6.96 12.99 3.45
N SER A 104 -6.20 11.90 3.28
CA SER A 104 -5.61 11.51 1.99
C SER A 104 -6.68 11.30 0.91
N ALA A 105 -7.78 10.61 1.26
CA ALA A 105 -8.89 10.39 0.35
C ALA A 105 -9.59 11.71 -0.06
N ALA A 106 -9.76 12.63 0.88
CA ALA A 106 -10.36 13.94 0.64
C ALA A 106 -9.45 14.87 -0.18
N ALA A 107 -8.14 14.84 0.07
CA ALA A 107 -7.16 15.73 -0.53
C ALA A 107 -6.62 15.29 -1.91
N ARG A 108 -6.99 14.09 -2.39
CA ARG A 108 -6.47 13.48 -3.64
C ARG A 108 -6.49 14.38 -4.89
N LYS A 109 -7.34 15.41 -4.92
CA LYS A 109 -7.46 16.39 -6.03
C LYS A 109 -7.34 17.84 -5.58
N THR A 110 -6.89 18.08 -4.36
CA THR A 110 -6.83 19.43 -3.78
C THR A 110 -5.61 19.53 -2.86
N PRO A 111 -4.38 19.41 -3.42
CA PRO A 111 -3.14 19.46 -2.65
C PRO A 111 -2.98 20.77 -1.86
N GLU A 112 -3.67 21.84 -2.27
CA GLU A 112 -3.68 23.14 -1.60
C GLU A 112 -4.26 23.06 -0.18
N LEU A 113 -5.24 22.18 0.06
CA LEU A 113 -5.80 21.96 1.40
C LEU A 113 -4.74 21.42 2.37
N LEU A 114 -3.93 20.46 1.91
CA LEU A 114 -2.82 19.92 2.71
C LEU A 114 -1.74 20.96 2.92
N ALA A 115 -1.39 21.73 1.88
CA ALA A 115 -0.42 22.81 1.98
C ALA A 115 -0.83 23.85 3.03
N SER A 116 -2.09 24.32 3.01
CA SER A 116 -2.61 25.25 4.02
C SER A 116 -2.56 24.64 5.42
N ALA A 117 -3.06 23.40 5.57
CA ALA A 117 -3.07 22.73 6.87
C ALA A 117 -1.67 22.59 7.47
N ILE A 118 -0.65 22.31 6.64
CA ILE A 118 0.75 22.25 7.09
C ILE A 118 1.24 23.64 7.51
N LEU A 119 0.94 24.69 6.74
CA LEU A 119 1.33 26.06 7.08
C LEU A 119 0.66 26.57 8.35
N ASP A 120 -0.56 26.15 8.64
CA ASP A 120 -1.34 26.54 9.81
C ASP A 120 -1.00 25.72 11.06
N ALA A 121 -0.50 24.49 10.91
CA ALA A 121 -0.18 23.62 12.04
C ALA A 121 1.07 24.09 12.82
N SER A 122 0.94 24.26 14.13
CA SER A 122 2.07 24.53 15.04
C SER A 122 2.50 23.29 15.83
N ASP A 123 1.62 22.30 15.95
CA ASP A 123 1.88 21.06 16.69
C ASP A 123 2.76 20.11 15.86
N GLU A 124 3.86 19.67 16.46
CA GLU A 124 4.87 18.84 15.80
C GLU A 124 4.32 17.48 15.36
N ARG A 125 3.49 16.86 16.20
CA ARG A 125 2.85 15.57 15.92
C ARG A 125 1.89 15.69 14.74
N LEU A 126 1.05 16.73 14.73
CA LEU A 126 0.16 17.02 13.61
C LEU A 126 0.96 17.28 12.32
N LEU A 127 2.09 17.99 12.39
CA LEU A 127 2.97 18.19 11.23
C LEU A 127 3.52 16.85 10.70
N GLY A 128 3.88 15.91 11.57
CA GLY A 128 4.25 14.55 11.17
C GLY A 128 3.12 13.79 10.46
N ASP A 129 1.91 13.84 11.02
CA ASP A 129 0.71 13.21 10.42
C ASP A 129 0.36 13.81 9.05
N LEU A 130 0.49 15.14 8.91
CA LEU A 130 0.27 15.85 7.66
C LEU A 130 1.37 15.54 6.63
N ALA A 131 2.63 15.45 7.06
CA ALA A 131 3.74 15.06 6.19
C ALA A 131 3.53 13.66 5.61
N GLU A 132 3.11 12.69 6.45
CA GLU A 132 2.80 11.34 5.97
C GLU A 132 1.62 11.35 4.99
N THR A 133 0.60 12.16 5.24
CA THR A 133 -0.54 12.30 4.32
C THR A 133 -0.14 12.95 2.99
N ALA A 134 0.86 13.84 3.01
CA ALA A 134 1.40 14.53 1.85
C ALA A 134 2.42 13.72 1.03
N ARG A 135 2.76 12.49 1.43
CA ARG A 135 3.78 11.69 0.74
C ARG A 135 3.42 11.49 -0.74
N GLY A 136 4.37 11.79 -1.62
CA GLY A 136 4.20 11.68 -3.08
C GLY A 136 3.45 12.85 -3.72
N ILE A 137 3.08 13.87 -2.94
CA ILE A 137 2.50 15.12 -3.43
C ILE A 137 3.61 16.14 -3.62
N ALA A 138 3.60 16.84 -4.76
CA ALA A 138 4.48 17.98 -4.98
C ALA A 138 4.06 19.14 -4.05
N LEU A 139 4.87 19.39 -3.03
CA LEU A 139 4.63 20.44 -2.04
C LEU A 139 5.30 21.76 -2.44
N PRO A 140 4.64 22.92 -2.27
CA PRO A 140 5.26 24.23 -2.47
C PRO A 140 6.48 24.45 -1.55
N ASP A 141 7.45 25.25 -1.99
CA ASP A 141 8.71 25.48 -1.26
C ASP A 141 8.53 25.99 0.17
N GLY A 142 7.53 26.83 0.42
CA GLY A 142 7.21 27.29 1.78
C GLY A 142 6.80 26.14 2.71
N VAL A 143 6.01 25.20 2.18
CA VAL A 143 5.55 24.00 2.91
C VAL A 143 6.72 23.05 3.13
N ARG A 144 7.53 22.80 2.09
CA ARG A 144 8.74 21.96 2.17
C ARG A 144 9.69 22.47 3.22
N ARG A 145 10.03 23.78 3.21
CA ARG A 145 10.93 24.41 4.19
C ARG A 145 10.40 24.29 5.62
N LYS A 146 9.10 24.45 5.83
CA LYS A 146 8.50 24.30 7.17
C LYS A 146 8.62 22.87 7.68
N LEU A 147 8.28 21.88 6.86
CA LEU A 147 8.44 20.47 7.23
C LEU A 147 9.91 20.13 7.47
N ASP A 148 10.82 20.63 6.64
CA ASP A 148 12.25 20.35 6.77
C ASP A 148 12.81 20.90 8.08
N ALA A 149 12.50 22.16 8.41
CA ALA A 149 12.88 22.76 9.69
C ALA A 149 12.29 21.99 10.89
N THR A 150 11.06 21.50 10.77
CA THR A 150 10.41 20.68 11.81
C THR A 150 11.14 19.34 11.96
N GLY A 151 11.47 18.67 10.86
CA GLY A 151 12.21 17.40 10.88
C GLY A 151 13.63 17.55 11.44
N ALA A 152 14.31 18.66 11.13
CA ALA A 152 15.63 18.94 11.66
C ALA A 152 15.62 19.22 13.18
N ALA A 153 14.59 19.93 13.67
CA ALA A 153 14.48 20.30 15.08
C ALA A 153 13.85 19.22 15.98
N SER A 154 13.11 18.28 15.39
CA SER A 154 12.37 17.24 16.11
C SER A 154 13.28 16.30 16.91
N SER A 155 12.94 16.04 18.18
CA SER A 155 13.54 14.97 18.97
C SER A 155 12.89 13.60 18.70
N SER A 156 11.71 13.58 18.07
CA SER A 156 10.93 12.39 17.81
C SER A 156 11.36 11.71 16.52
N LEU A 157 11.95 10.52 16.62
CA LEU A 157 12.32 9.74 15.44
C LEU A 157 11.10 9.46 14.54
N ALA A 158 9.92 9.22 15.11
CA ALA A 158 8.71 8.95 14.34
C ALA A 158 8.35 10.13 13.41
N ILE A 159 8.40 11.36 13.93
CA ILE A 159 8.10 12.57 13.16
C ILE A 159 9.17 12.81 12.11
N ARG A 160 10.45 12.65 12.48
CA ARG A 160 11.57 12.73 11.53
C ARG A 160 11.43 11.74 10.38
N VAL A 161 11.02 10.50 10.66
CA VAL A 161 10.74 9.47 9.65
C VAL A 161 9.60 9.90 8.72
N GLN A 162 8.47 10.35 9.28
CA GLN A 162 7.32 10.79 8.47
C GLN A 162 7.69 11.95 7.54
N ILE A 163 8.44 12.94 8.04
CA ILE A 163 8.91 14.08 7.27
C ILE A 163 9.91 13.66 6.19
N ALA A 164 10.93 12.86 6.54
CA ALA A 164 11.92 12.39 5.59
C ALA A 164 11.30 11.55 4.46
N GLN A 165 10.34 10.67 4.77
CA GLN A 165 9.59 9.91 3.77
C GLN A 165 8.74 10.80 2.85
N SER A 166 8.28 11.94 3.34
CA SER A 166 7.46 12.89 2.57
C SER A 166 8.31 13.78 1.66
N LEU A 167 9.38 14.37 2.20
CA LEU A 167 10.23 15.33 1.51
C LEU A 167 11.25 14.70 0.56
N GLY A 168 11.67 13.47 0.88
CA GLY A 168 12.67 12.72 0.12
C GLY A 168 14.12 13.11 0.43
N PRO A 169 15.08 12.70 -0.43
CA PRO A 169 16.52 12.81 -0.16
C PRO A 169 17.03 14.23 0.13
N ASP A 170 16.31 15.24 -0.35
CA ASP A 170 16.64 16.65 -0.13
C ASP A 170 16.33 17.14 1.29
N ALA A 171 15.69 16.32 2.13
CA ALA A 171 15.40 16.67 3.51
C ALA A 171 16.66 16.67 4.38
N SER A 172 16.76 17.66 5.26
CA SER A 172 17.78 17.77 6.28
C SER A 172 17.79 16.53 7.18
N GLY A 173 18.94 15.86 7.27
CA GLY A 173 19.12 14.67 8.10
C GLY A 173 18.45 13.40 7.58
N TYR A 174 18.02 13.38 6.31
CA TYR A 174 17.41 12.21 5.66
C TYR A 174 18.24 10.93 5.84
N ASP A 175 19.53 10.99 5.52
CA ASP A 175 20.44 9.83 5.62
C ASP A 175 20.64 9.35 7.06
N ASP A 176 20.63 10.27 8.03
CA ASP A 176 20.72 9.91 9.45
C ASP A 176 19.49 9.15 9.91
N VAL A 177 18.31 9.58 9.47
CA VAL A 177 17.04 8.91 9.77
C VAL A 177 17.03 7.51 9.16
N VAL A 178 17.38 7.36 7.88
CA VAL A 178 17.44 6.05 7.21
C VAL A 178 18.43 5.13 7.93
N ARG A 179 19.64 5.61 8.25
CA ARG A 179 20.64 4.82 9.00
C ARG A 179 20.13 4.39 10.36
N LYS A 180 19.43 5.25 11.08
CA LYS A 180 18.85 4.91 12.38
C LYS A 180 17.79 3.83 12.28
N VAL A 181 16.87 3.93 11.31
CA VAL A 181 15.83 2.90 11.11
C VAL A 181 16.44 1.56 10.66
N ILE A 182 17.50 1.58 9.84
CA ILE A 182 18.26 0.35 9.50
C ILE A 182 18.91 -0.24 10.75
N ALA A 183 19.48 0.58 11.62
CA ALA A 183 20.05 0.12 12.87
C ALA A 183 18.97 -0.52 13.76
N ASP A 184 17.82 0.14 13.92
CA ASP A 184 16.69 -0.40 14.69
C ASP A 184 16.20 -1.74 14.11
N LEU A 185 16.12 -1.86 12.76
CA LEU A 185 15.75 -3.11 12.09
C LEU A 185 16.73 -4.25 12.42
N LYS A 186 18.03 -3.98 12.46
CA LYS A 186 19.06 -4.98 12.78
C LYS A 186 19.00 -5.46 14.24
N HIS A 187 18.50 -4.63 15.15
CA HIS A 187 18.36 -4.98 16.57
C HIS A 187 16.97 -5.53 16.91
N ALA A 188 16.02 -5.52 15.97
CA ALA A 188 14.66 -6.00 16.19
C ALA A 188 14.60 -7.52 16.42
N SER A 189 14.24 -7.91 17.64
CA SER A 189 14.16 -9.31 18.06
C SER A 189 12.79 -9.95 17.81
N LEU A 190 11.74 -9.14 17.68
CA LEU A 190 10.36 -9.59 17.48
C LEU A 190 9.93 -9.45 16.01
N GLU A 191 9.31 -10.49 15.45
CA GLU A 191 8.82 -10.48 14.06
C GLU A 191 7.88 -9.30 13.74
N PRO A 192 6.86 -8.97 14.58
CA PRO A 192 5.97 -7.85 14.27
C PRO A 192 6.69 -6.49 14.23
N GLU A 193 7.71 -6.33 15.08
CA GLU A 193 8.53 -5.12 15.08
C GLU A 193 9.41 -5.04 13.82
N ARG A 194 10.04 -6.16 13.45
CA ARG A 194 10.87 -6.27 12.25
C ARG A 194 10.04 -5.94 11.01
N GLU A 195 8.85 -6.51 10.85
CA GLU A 195 7.95 -6.21 9.74
C GLU A 195 7.53 -4.74 9.68
N ARG A 196 7.21 -4.14 10.84
CA ARG A 196 6.89 -2.71 10.92
C ARG A 196 8.06 -1.85 10.44
N LEU A 197 9.28 -2.18 10.85
CA LEU A 197 10.49 -1.45 10.44
C LEU A 197 10.81 -1.66 8.96
N MET A 198 10.58 -2.87 8.42
CA MET A 198 10.69 -3.13 6.98
C MET A 198 9.71 -2.27 6.16
N VAL A 199 8.45 -2.17 6.57
CA VAL A 199 7.45 -1.29 5.94
C VAL A 199 7.84 0.17 6.05
N THR A 200 8.45 0.55 7.17
CA THR A 200 8.94 1.92 7.37
C THR A 200 10.06 2.23 6.38
N LEU A 201 11.01 1.31 6.21
CA LEU A 201 12.13 1.48 5.29
C LEU A 201 11.69 1.48 3.82
N SER A 202 10.70 0.67 3.43
CA SER A 202 10.25 0.60 2.04
C SER A 202 9.53 1.86 1.54
N ARG A 203 9.14 2.76 2.47
CA ARG A 203 8.48 4.03 2.16
C ARG A 203 9.45 5.18 1.88
N PHE A 204 10.75 4.97 2.06
CA PHE A 204 11.76 6.00 1.77
C PHE A 204 12.04 6.09 0.26
N PRO A 205 11.88 7.27 -0.37
CA PRO A 205 12.12 7.44 -1.80
C PRO A 205 13.62 7.36 -2.16
N GLN A 206 13.94 6.82 -3.34
CA GLN A 206 15.28 6.82 -3.94
C GLN A 206 16.41 6.18 -3.09
N ARG A 207 16.08 5.21 -2.21
CA ARG A 207 17.08 4.51 -1.39
C ARG A 207 17.10 3.01 -1.57
N GLY A 208 16.70 2.54 -2.75
CA GLY A 208 16.70 1.13 -3.11
C GLY A 208 18.01 0.45 -2.73
N ASP A 209 19.16 1.02 -3.06
CA ASP A 209 20.46 0.38 -2.84
C ASP A 209 20.93 0.35 -1.38
N THR A 210 20.58 1.35 -0.57
CA THR A 210 20.96 1.39 0.85
C THR A 210 20.01 0.56 1.72
N VAL A 211 18.72 0.58 1.40
CA VAL A 211 17.67 -0.08 2.18
C VAL A 211 17.55 -1.55 1.83
N ARG A 212 17.67 -1.92 0.55
CA ARG A 212 17.47 -3.29 0.06
C ARG A 212 18.32 -4.33 0.80
N PRO A 213 19.64 -4.14 1.03
CA PRO A 213 20.44 -5.13 1.77
C PRO A 213 19.88 -5.38 3.18
N ALA A 214 19.46 -4.32 3.89
CA ALA A 214 18.89 -4.45 5.23
C ALA A 214 17.53 -5.18 5.21
N LEU A 215 16.67 -4.91 4.22
CA LEU A 215 15.40 -5.61 4.07
C LEU A 215 15.59 -7.09 3.72
N ILE A 216 16.56 -7.40 2.85
CA ILE A 216 16.91 -8.78 2.47
C ILE A 216 17.43 -9.55 3.69
N GLU A 217 18.35 -8.96 4.44
CA GLU A 217 18.90 -9.54 5.66
C GLU A 217 17.78 -9.84 6.68
N ALA A 218 16.91 -8.85 6.94
CA ALA A 218 15.78 -8.99 7.85
C ALA A 218 14.77 -10.07 7.40
N ALA A 219 14.46 -10.14 6.11
CA ALA A 219 13.58 -11.18 5.56
C ALA A 219 14.21 -12.58 5.64
N GLY A 220 15.54 -12.68 5.53
CA GLY A 220 16.28 -13.93 5.65
C GLY A 220 16.26 -14.50 7.08
N GLN A 221 16.07 -13.66 8.09
CA GLN A 221 15.97 -14.07 9.50
C GLN A 221 14.57 -14.61 9.87
N ALA A 222 13.55 -14.34 9.05
CA ALA A 222 12.19 -14.78 9.33
C ALA A 222 12.04 -16.30 9.10
N THR A 223 11.29 -16.96 10.00
CA THR A 223 11.02 -18.40 9.90
C THR A 223 10.12 -18.75 8.70
N LYS A 224 9.24 -17.82 8.30
CA LYS A 224 8.38 -17.95 7.12
C LYS A 224 8.36 -16.66 6.30
N PRO A 225 8.21 -16.75 4.97
CA PRO A 225 7.94 -15.60 4.12
C PRO A 225 6.66 -14.88 4.56
N SER A 226 6.71 -13.56 4.69
CA SER A 226 5.51 -12.73 4.89
C SER A 226 5.27 -11.82 3.70
N ARG A 227 3.99 -11.61 3.36
CA ARG A 227 3.59 -10.70 2.27
C ARG A 227 4.10 -9.28 2.51
N VAL A 228 4.15 -8.88 3.78
CA VAL A 228 4.62 -7.55 4.19
C VAL A 228 6.11 -7.39 3.86
N ALA A 229 6.95 -8.35 4.26
CA ALA A 229 8.38 -8.36 3.97
C ALA A 229 8.66 -8.41 2.46
N TRP A 230 7.93 -9.26 1.73
CA TRP A 230 8.08 -9.39 0.28
C TRP A 230 7.69 -8.12 -0.47
N ARG A 231 6.57 -7.49 -0.09
CA ARG A 231 6.16 -6.20 -0.64
C ARG A 231 7.20 -5.12 -0.34
N ALA A 232 7.72 -5.07 0.88
CA ALA A 232 8.75 -4.09 1.27
C ALA A 232 10.01 -4.23 0.41
N ILE A 233 10.47 -5.46 0.14
CA ILE A 233 11.62 -5.71 -0.75
C ILE A 233 11.30 -5.29 -2.18
N ALA A 234 10.14 -5.68 -2.72
CA ALA A 234 9.75 -5.32 -4.10
C ALA A 234 9.67 -3.81 -4.33
N GLN A 235 9.25 -3.05 -3.30
CA GLN A 235 9.18 -1.58 -3.33
C GLN A 235 10.56 -0.90 -3.44
N THR A 236 11.67 -1.62 -3.22
CA THR A 236 13.02 -1.08 -3.42
C THR A 236 13.41 -0.95 -4.89
N GLY A 237 12.59 -1.46 -5.82
CA GLY A 237 12.80 -1.37 -7.27
C GLY A 237 13.10 -2.73 -7.93
N PRO A 238 13.54 -2.71 -9.20
CA PRO A 238 13.77 -3.92 -10.00
C PRO A 238 14.71 -4.93 -9.32
N GLU A 239 15.81 -4.47 -8.71
CA GLU A 239 16.74 -5.36 -7.99
C GLU A 239 16.08 -6.11 -6.82
N GLY A 240 15.13 -5.45 -6.13
CA GLY A 240 14.33 -6.10 -5.08
C GLY A 240 13.47 -7.23 -5.66
N ILE A 241 12.80 -6.98 -6.78
CA ILE A 241 11.99 -7.97 -7.50
C ILE A 241 12.88 -9.14 -8.00
N ARG A 242 14.06 -8.84 -8.54
CA ARG A 242 15.03 -9.86 -9.00
C ARG A 242 15.53 -10.75 -7.87
N TYR A 243 15.77 -10.17 -6.69
CA TYR A 243 16.10 -10.95 -5.49
C TYR A 243 14.96 -11.92 -5.13
N LEU A 244 13.70 -11.47 -5.15
CA LEU A 244 12.54 -12.32 -4.84
C LEU A 244 12.38 -13.47 -5.85
N ALA A 245 12.57 -13.20 -7.15
CA ALA A 245 12.58 -14.23 -8.19
C ALA A 245 13.71 -15.26 -7.97
N THR A 246 14.90 -14.80 -7.58
CA THR A 246 16.04 -15.66 -7.24
C THR A 246 15.75 -16.52 -6.02
N ALA A 247 15.11 -15.96 -4.98
CA ALA A 247 14.75 -16.68 -3.77
C ALA A 247 13.86 -17.89 -4.06
N ILE A 248 12.88 -17.76 -4.96
CA ILE A 248 12.04 -18.86 -5.46
C ILE A 248 12.88 -19.94 -6.12
N LYS A 249 13.76 -19.56 -7.06
CA LYS A 249 14.63 -20.49 -7.78
C LYS A 249 15.50 -21.29 -6.79
N SER A 250 15.99 -20.65 -5.72
CA SER A 250 16.84 -21.26 -4.68
C SER A 250 16.11 -21.94 -3.52
N ALA A 251 14.77 -22.05 -3.56
CA ALA A 251 14.01 -22.61 -2.43
C ALA A 251 14.46 -24.05 -2.10
N SER A 252 14.80 -24.28 -0.83
CA SER A 252 15.41 -25.53 -0.32
C SER A 252 14.40 -26.64 0.00
N SER A 253 13.12 -26.33 0.08
CA SER A 253 12.02 -27.28 0.32
C SER A 253 10.79 -26.91 -0.51
N THR A 254 9.90 -27.89 -0.73
CA THR A 254 8.64 -27.68 -1.45
C THR A 254 7.75 -26.66 -0.75
N ASP A 255 7.59 -26.74 0.58
CA ASP A 255 6.79 -25.77 1.34
C ASP A 255 7.30 -24.34 1.16
N ARG A 256 8.62 -24.15 1.25
CA ARG A 256 9.24 -22.83 1.06
C ARG A 256 9.08 -22.33 -0.37
N LEU A 257 9.18 -23.22 -1.35
CA LEU A 257 8.94 -22.88 -2.76
C LEU A 257 7.49 -22.40 -2.97
N VAL A 258 6.51 -23.12 -2.39
CA VAL A 258 5.09 -22.78 -2.46
C VAL A 258 4.84 -21.41 -1.84
N ASP A 259 5.28 -21.18 -0.61
CA ASP A 259 5.11 -19.91 0.08
C ASP A 259 5.71 -18.74 -0.72
N GLN A 260 6.95 -18.89 -1.21
CA GLN A 260 7.63 -17.83 -1.95
C GLN A 260 6.98 -17.54 -3.31
N ALA A 261 6.56 -18.57 -4.04
CA ALA A 261 5.90 -18.40 -5.34
C ALA A 261 4.53 -17.71 -5.20
N VAL A 262 3.74 -18.08 -4.19
CA VAL A 262 2.44 -17.45 -3.89
C VAL A 262 2.62 -16.00 -3.45
N MET A 263 3.65 -15.70 -2.64
CA MET A 263 3.98 -14.32 -2.26
C MET A 263 4.40 -13.48 -3.45
N MET A 264 5.25 -14.01 -4.36
CA MET A 264 5.65 -13.29 -5.57
C MET A 264 4.48 -12.97 -6.47
N ALA A 265 3.57 -13.93 -6.69
CA ALA A 265 2.39 -13.70 -7.49
C ALA A 265 1.46 -12.64 -6.86
N SER A 266 1.35 -12.62 -5.53
CA SER A 266 0.63 -11.58 -4.80
C SER A 266 1.27 -10.19 -4.96
N VAL A 267 2.60 -10.10 -4.89
CA VAL A 267 3.36 -8.85 -5.12
C VAL A 267 3.18 -8.38 -6.56
N ALA A 268 3.31 -9.29 -7.54
CA ALA A 268 3.14 -8.98 -8.95
C ALA A 268 1.71 -8.51 -9.26
N ALA A 269 0.69 -9.06 -8.60
CA ALA A 269 -0.70 -8.63 -8.76
C ALA A 269 -0.92 -7.16 -8.37
N GLU A 270 -0.17 -6.66 -7.39
CA GLU A 270 -0.26 -5.29 -6.87
C GLU A 270 0.59 -4.29 -7.65
N THR A 271 1.66 -4.76 -8.27
CA THR A 271 2.69 -3.92 -8.91
C THR A 271 2.61 -3.93 -10.43
N TRP A 272 1.65 -4.65 -11.02
CA TRP A 272 1.51 -4.80 -12.47
C TRP A 272 1.20 -3.47 -13.20
N PRO A 273 1.81 -3.20 -14.37
CA PRO A 273 2.84 -4.01 -15.03
C PRO A 273 4.19 -3.97 -14.30
N LEU A 274 4.86 -5.11 -14.24
CA LEU A 274 6.22 -5.19 -13.71
C LEU A 274 7.21 -4.42 -14.61
N PRO A 275 8.33 -3.94 -14.07
CA PRO A 275 9.38 -3.35 -14.91
C PRO A 275 9.89 -4.37 -15.95
N GLU A 276 10.07 -3.92 -17.19
CA GLU A 276 10.38 -4.81 -18.32
C GLU A 276 11.68 -5.61 -18.10
N ASP A 277 12.66 -5.01 -17.44
CA ASP A 277 13.99 -5.55 -17.15
C ASP A 277 14.02 -6.67 -16.09
N VAL A 278 12.90 -6.92 -15.40
CA VAL A 278 12.76 -8.01 -14.41
C VAL A 278 11.58 -8.93 -14.67
N THR A 279 10.73 -8.58 -15.65
CA THR A 279 9.50 -9.33 -15.94
C THR A 279 9.83 -10.77 -16.38
N GLY A 280 10.88 -10.93 -17.20
CA GLY A 280 11.34 -12.25 -17.66
C GLY A 280 11.74 -13.15 -16.49
N GLU A 281 12.58 -12.66 -15.57
CA GLU A 281 13.07 -13.44 -14.43
C GLU A 281 11.95 -13.87 -13.48
N VAL A 282 10.94 -13.03 -13.29
CA VAL A 282 9.76 -13.36 -12.47
C VAL A 282 8.97 -14.49 -13.11
N ILE A 283 8.66 -14.37 -14.41
CA ILE A 283 7.90 -15.39 -15.15
C ILE A 283 8.68 -16.72 -15.17
N GLU A 284 9.99 -16.67 -15.40
CA GLU A 284 10.84 -17.86 -15.35
C GLU A 284 10.85 -18.53 -13.96
N ALA A 285 11.03 -17.74 -12.90
CA ALA A 285 11.01 -18.25 -11.53
C ALA A 285 9.66 -18.90 -11.20
N SER A 286 8.57 -18.27 -11.61
CA SER A 286 7.21 -18.78 -11.43
C SER A 286 6.95 -20.06 -12.24
N ALA A 287 7.35 -20.12 -13.51
CA ALA A 287 7.22 -21.33 -14.33
C ALA A 287 8.11 -22.49 -13.79
N ALA A 288 9.30 -22.18 -13.29
CA ALA A 288 10.15 -23.17 -12.63
C ALA A 288 9.55 -23.67 -11.31
N ALA A 289 8.93 -22.78 -10.52
CA ALA A 289 8.22 -23.15 -9.30
C ALA A 289 7.03 -24.06 -9.59
N TRP A 290 6.26 -23.75 -10.65
CA TRP A 290 5.22 -24.62 -11.18
C TRP A 290 5.77 -26.02 -11.40
N LEU A 291 6.79 -26.19 -12.22
CA LEU A 291 7.29 -27.52 -12.58
C LEU A 291 7.87 -28.34 -11.41
N ARG A 292 8.09 -27.72 -10.24
CA ARG A 292 8.69 -28.34 -9.04
C ARG A 292 7.69 -28.71 -7.95
N SER A 293 6.42 -28.30 -8.04
CA SER A 293 5.40 -28.56 -7.00
C SER A 293 4.03 -28.82 -7.61
N ASP A 294 3.31 -29.82 -7.08
CA ASP A 294 1.92 -30.15 -7.43
C ASP A 294 0.90 -29.46 -6.51
N ASP A 295 1.34 -28.50 -5.69
CA ASP A 295 0.47 -27.78 -4.78
C ASP A 295 -0.62 -26.98 -5.52
N PRO A 296 -1.93 -27.22 -5.26
CA PRO A 296 -3.02 -26.55 -5.98
C PRO A 296 -3.06 -25.03 -5.80
N LEU A 297 -2.62 -24.51 -4.65
CA LEU A 297 -2.57 -23.07 -4.41
C LEU A 297 -1.46 -22.43 -5.25
N LEU A 298 -0.28 -23.05 -5.34
CA LEU A 298 0.77 -22.62 -6.25
C LEU A 298 0.27 -22.64 -7.69
N ARG A 299 -0.33 -23.76 -8.14
CA ARG A 299 -0.87 -23.91 -9.50
C ARG A 299 -1.85 -22.79 -9.85
N SER A 300 -2.88 -22.59 -9.04
CA SER A 300 -3.87 -21.55 -9.30
C SER A 300 -3.28 -20.14 -9.32
N THR A 301 -2.42 -19.81 -8.35
CA THR A 301 -1.89 -18.46 -8.18
C THR A 301 -0.84 -18.10 -9.24
N VAL A 302 0.09 -19.01 -9.52
CA VAL A 302 1.10 -18.82 -10.58
C VAL A 302 0.43 -18.83 -11.95
N GLY A 303 -0.60 -19.64 -12.16
CA GLY A 303 -1.28 -19.74 -13.45
C GLY A 303 -1.94 -18.44 -13.83
N TRP A 304 -2.61 -17.83 -12.86
CA TRP A 304 -3.16 -16.48 -13.02
C TRP A 304 -2.08 -15.45 -13.37
N LEU A 305 -0.91 -15.49 -12.71
CA LEU A 305 0.20 -14.58 -13.02
C LEU A 305 0.71 -14.76 -14.45
N LEU A 306 0.92 -16.01 -14.89
CA LEU A 306 1.38 -16.33 -16.25
C LEU A 306 0.37 -15.87 -17.30
N VAL A 307 -0.92 -16.17 -17.11
CA VAL A 307 -2.00 -15.71 -18.01
C VAL A 307 -2.06 -14.19 -18.07
N ARG A 308 -2.01 -13.50 -16.92
CA ARG A 308 -2.01 -12.04 -16.84
C ARG A 308 -0.80 -11.42 -17.54
N SER A 309 0.33 -12.12 -17.57
CA SER A 309 1.54 -11.68 -18.24
C SER A 309 1.44 -11.73 -19.78
N GLY A 310 0.45 -12.44 -20.32
CA GLY A 310 0.15 -12.44 -21.75
C GLY A 310 1.35 -12.88 -22.62
N PRO A 311 1.59 -12.22 -23.76
CA PRO A 311 2.68 -12.59 -24.69
C PRO A 311 4.07 -12.63 -24.05
N ALA A 312 4.32 -11.82 -23.02
CA ALA A 312 5.61 -11.80 -22.31
C ALA A 312 5.94 -13.15 -21.65
N ALA A 313 4.91 -13.97 -21.33
CA ALA A 313 5.12 -15.28 -20.73
C ALA A 313 5.43 -16.40 -21.73
N VAL A 314 5.20 -16.21 -23.04
CA VAL A 314 5.32 -17.27 -24.05
C VAL A 314 6.73 -17.85 -24.12
N ALA A 315 7.75 -17.01 -24.28
CA ALA A 315 9.13 -17.48 -24.42
C ALA A 315 9.67 -18.12 -23.11
N PRO A 316 9.52 -17.49 -21.92
CA PRO A 316 9.93 -18.11 -20.66
C PRO A 316 9.24 -19.44 -20.36
N VAL A 317 7.93 -19.55 -20.61
CA VAL A 317 7.18 -20.79 -20.36
C VAL A 317 7.63 -21.90 -21.31
N ARG A 318 7.88 -21.59 -22.59
CA ARG A 318 8.46 -22.56 -23.55
C ARG A 318 9.83 -23.06 -23.08
N ALA A 319 10.69 -22.16 -22.61
CA ALA A 319 12.01 -22.53 -22.09
C ALA A 319 11.88 -23.45 -20.86
N ALA A 320 10.96 -23.16 -19.94
CA ALA A 320 10.70 -24.01 -18.78
C ALA A 320 10.21 -25.41 -19.17
N LEU A 321 9.27 -25.51 -20.13
CA LEU A 321 8.74 -26.79 -20.61
C LEU A 321 9.81 -27.67 -21.30
N ALA A 322 10.77 -27.06 -21.99
CA ALA A 322 11.86 -27.79 -22.65
C ALA A 322 12.77 -28.54 -21.66
N GLY A 323 12.90 -28.03 -20.42
CA GLY A 323 13.71 -28.65 -19.36
C GLY A 323 12.93 -29.56 -18.38
N ALA A 324 11.61 -29.69 -18.55
CA ALA A 324 10.74 -30.34 -17.57
C ALA A 324 10.73 -31.88 -17.67
N ARG A 325 10.88 -32.56 -16.52
CA ARG A 325 10.86 -34.04 -16.40
C ARG A 325 9.52 -34.64 -15.96
N SER A 326 8.64 -33.90 -15.29
CA SER A 326 7.31 -34.37 -14.84
C SER A 326 6.27 -34.28 -15.97
N SER A 327 5.36 -35.25 -16.10
CA SER A 327 4.36 -35.30 -17.18
C SER A 327 3.09 -34.49 -16.88
N GLU A 328 2.60 -34.50 -15.65
CA GLU A 328 1.33 -33.83 -15.26
C GLU A 328 1.52 -32.31 -15.15
N ALA A 329 2.47 -31.87 -14.31
CA ALA A 329 2.86 -30.47 -14.18
C ALA A 329 3.18 -29.80 -15.53
N ARG A 330 3.83 -30.55 -16.43
CA ARG A 330 4.18 -30.11 -17.79
C ARG A 330 2.96 -29.99 -18.68
N SER A 331 2.00 -30.92 -18.59
CA SER A 331 0.77 -30.88 -19.37
C SER A 331 -0.10 -29.69 -18.97
N GLU A 332 -0.24 -29.42 -17.68
CA GLU A 332 -0.98 -28.26 -17.18
C GLU A 332 -0.32 -26.93 -17.58
N LEU A 333 1.02 -26.84 -17.47
CA LEU A 333 1.74 -25.64 -17.90
C LEU A 333 1.67 -25.45 -19.43
N ALA A 334 1.67 -26.53 -20.21
CA ALA A 334 1.44 -26.48 -21.65
C ALA A 334 0.02 -25.99 -21.99
N ALA A 335 -0.99 -26.35 -21.20
CA ALA A 335 -2.34 -25.80 -21.36
C ALA A 335 -2.38 -24.29 -21.09
N VAL A 336 -1.67 -23.80 -20.07
CA VAL A 336 -1.49 -22.35 -19.84
C VAL A 336 -0.81 -21.69 -21.05
N LEU A 337 0.27 -22.28 -21.58
CA LEU A 337 0.93 -21.78 -22.79
C LEU A 337 -0.01 -21.70 -24.00
N GLY A 338 -0.94 -22.66 -24.13
CA GLY A 338 -1.98 -22.66 -25.16
C GLY A 338 -2.97 -21.49 -25.03
N GLN A 339 -3.24 -21.01 -23.81
CA GLN A 339 -4.09 -19.83 -23.57
C GLN A 339 -3.37 -18.50 -23.87
N LEU A 340 -2.04 -18.51 -23.89
CA LEU A 340 -1.21 -17.33 -24.14
C LEU A 340 -0.94 -17.07 -25.64
N GLN A 341 -1.21 -18.05 -26.48
CA GLN A 341 -1.02 -17.98 -27.93
C GLN A 341 -2.40 -17.77 -28.58
N PRO A 342 -2.61 -16.67 -29.34
CA PRO A 342 -3.86 -16.44 -30.06
C PRO A 342 -4.11 -17.46 -31.18
#